data_AF-A0A953D527-F1
#
_entry.id   AF-A0A953D527-F1
#
_cell.length_a   1.000
_cell.length_b   1.000
_cell.length_c   1.000
_cell.angle_alpha   90.00
_cell.angle_beta   90.00
_cell.angle_gamma   90.00
#
_symmetry.space_group_name_H-M   'P 1'
#
loop_
_entity.id
_entity.type
_entity.pdbx_description
1 polymer ?
#
loop_
_entity_poly.entity_id
_entity_poly.type
_entity_poly.pdbx_seq_one_letter_code
_entity_poly.pdbx_strand_id
1 'polypeptide(L)'
;MQNHEAGLIFPRLARNFVKRGYFPTDDRTLQSVLTALDSDAAALRIIDPCCGEGAALASVKQHLAAGGAQVTAWGIEVDSERAWHAKTVLDCAAHSDVADVFVTQRSQGLLWLNPPYGYAVADQAGTSGASASDRLEKQFFRRAVAWLQFGGVMVLIVPYTTLDKEFATLIARHFERVQVFLAPEQQFRQAVVLGVKRRADTPQADVQAAVEAAATGKVELLPDFWTGEPYVVPGAKDEEPKLRVLSIDPVQLEAELQRCQPHTLWPQFARRFSGGLRTPRPPLRRLGEWHLALALASGQVNGLVAGSDGSTLLVKGDTFKDRDRKVNYETRDDGTVIEVVTLTDRFVAAINAIDFTPGPRYGDLVVIR
;
A
#
# COMPACT_ATOMS: atom_id res chain seq x y z
N MET A 1 -40.47 -24.33 18.79
CA MET A 1 -40.23 -22.87 18.94
C MET A 1 -39.06 -22.51 18.06
N GLN A 2 -39.18 -21.40 17.34
CA GLN A 2 -38.51 -21.09 16.07
C GLN A 2 -36.98 -21.12 16.09
N ASN A 3 -36.41 -21.79 15.08
CA ASN A 3 -35.03 -21.63 14.63
C ASN A 3 -34.82 -20.17 14.17
N HIS A 4 -33.81 -19.50 14.71
CA HIS A 4 -33.27 -18.26 14.14
C HIS A 4 -31.97 -18.61 13.42
N GLU A 5 -32.06 -18.95 12.13
CA GLU A 5 -30.93 -18.80 11.20
C GLU A 5 -30.86 -17.31 10.82
N ALA A 6 -30.04 -16.56 11.54
CA ALA A 6 -29.66 -15.20 11.15
C ALA A 6 -28.33 -15.27 10.38
N GLY A 7 -28.39 -15.75 9.13
CA GLY A 7 -27.31 -15.52 8.16
C GLY A 7 -27.34 -14.04 7.78
N LEU A 8 -26.47 -13.23 8.41
CA LEU A 8 -26.26 -11.85 7.99
C LEU A 8 -25.59 -11.86 6.62
N ILE A 9 -26.39 -11.67 5.57
CA ILE A 9 -25.92 -11.45 4.21
C ILE A 9 -25.19 -10.10 4.21
N PHE A 10 -23.87 -10.12 3.98
CA PHE A 10 -23.14 -8.88 3.70
C PHE A 10 -23.64 -8.32 2.37
N PRO A 11 -24.24 -7.12 2.35
CA PRO A 11 -24.80 -6.57 1.12
C PRO A 11 -23.67 -6.36 0.10
N ARG A 12 -23.69 -7.12 -0.99
CA ARG A 12 -22.81 -6.87 -2.14
C ARG A 12 -23.24 -5.57 -2.81
N LEU A 13 -22.31 -4.68 -3.16
CA LEU A 13 -22.63 -3.49 -3.97
C LEU A 13 -23.17 -3.95 -5.32
N ALA A 14 -24.49 -3.87 -5.46
CA ALA A 14 -25.21 -4.26 -6.66
C ALA A 14 -25.00 -3.22 -7.77
N ARG A 15 -23.79 -3.13 -8.33
CA ARG A 15 -23.46 -2.36 -9.54
C ARG A 15 -22.00 -2.63 -9.96
N ASN A 16 -21.81 -3.25 -11.13
CA ASN A 16 -20.54 -3.34 -11.89
C ASN A 16 -19.56 -4.48 -11.54
N PHE A 17 -20.04 -5.72 -11.40
CA PHE A 17 -19.17 -6.90 -11.20
C PHE A 17 -18.07 -7.07 -12.28
N VAL A 18 -18.27 -6.64 -13.52
CA VAL A 18 -17.35 -6.96 -14.65
C VAL A 18 -16.14 -5.99 -14.77
N LYS A 19 -16.03 -4.96 -13.92
CA LYS A 19 -14.86 -4.05 -14.00
C LYS A 19 -13.57 -4.76 -13.55
N ARG A 20 -12.57 -4.78 -14.43
CA ARG A 20 -11.21 -5.33 -14.20
C ARG A 20 -11.13 -6.83 -13.92
N GLY A 21 -12.10 -7.62 -14.42
CA GLY A 21 -12.04 -9.10 -14.31
C GLY A 21 -12.32 -9.66 -12.92
N TYR A 22 -12.91 -8.86 -12.02
CA TYR A 22 -13.34 -9.28 -10.69
C TYR A 22 -14.61 -10.15 -10.79
N PHE A 23 -14.65 -11.27 -10.07
CA PHE A 23 -15.86 -12.09 -9.95
C PHE A 23 -16.03 -12.47 -8.49
N PRO A 24 -17.09 -12.01 -7.79
CA PRO A 24 -17.29 -12.37 -6.39
C PRO A 24 -17.49 -13.88 -6.27
N THR A 25 -16.95 -14.48 -5.22
CA THR A 25 -17.23 -15.89 -4.92
C THR A 25 -18.73 -16.04 -4.64
N ASP A 26 -19.37 -16.99 -5.30
CA ASP A 26 -20.80 -17.28 -5.08
C ASP A 26 -21.02 -17.88 -3.68
N ASP A 27 -22.23 -17.71 -3.17
CA ASP A 27 -22.55 -18.09 -1.80
C ASP A 27 -22.45 -19.59 -1.57
N ARG A 28 -22.79 -20.42 -2.57
CA ARG A 28 -22.74 -21.88 -2.42
C ARG A 28 -21.30 -22.37 -2.33
N THR A 29 -20.42 -21.94 -3.24
CA THR A 29 -18.99 -22.23 -3.17
C THR A 29 -18.40 -21.76 -1.84
N LEU A 30 -18.73 -20.54 -1.41
CA LEU A 30 -18.25 -19.99 -0.14
C LEU A 30 -18.67 -20.89 1.04
N GLN A 31 -19.96 -21.20 1.18
CA GLN A 31 -20.45 -22.04 2.28
C GLN A 31 -19.81 -23.43 2.27
N SER A 32 -19.70 -24.08 1.11
CA SER A 32 -19.02 -25.36 0.98
C SER A 32 -17.57 -25.31 1.48
N VAL A 33 -16.81 -24.28 1.07
CA VAL A 33 -15.42 -24.12 1.53
C VAL A 33 -15.35 -23.88 3.03
N LEU A 34 -16.25 -23.09 3.61
CA LEU A 34 -16.28 -22.84 5.06
C LEU A 34 -16.38 -24.15 5.85
N THR A 35 -17.20 -25.11 5.41
CA THR A 35 -17.32 -26.41 6.08
C THR A 35 -16.02 -27.23 6.08
N ALA A 36 -15.10 -26.95 5.16
CA ALA A 36 -13.80 -27.61 5.10
C ALA A 36 -12.73 -26.96 6.00
N LEU A 37 -12.98 -25.76 6.53
CA LEU A 37 -12.05 -24.99 7.33
C LEU A 37 -12.34 -25.13 8.82
N ASP A 38 -11.28 -25.32 9.60
CA ASP A 38 -11.34 -25.40 11.05
C ASP A 38 -10.12 -24.71 11.68
N SER A 39 -10.10 -24.55 13.00
CA SER A 39 -8.92 -24.11 13.75
C SER A 39 -8.97 -24.53 15.20
N ASP A 40 -7.80 -24.87 15.76
CA ASP A 40 -7.58 -25.10 17.18
C ASP A 40 -6.87 -23.93 17.88
N ALA A 41 -6.60 -22.83 17.17
CA ALA A 41 -5.80 -21.72 17.67
C ALA A 41 -6.66 -20.56 18.18
N ALA A 42 -6.21 -19.93 19.26
CA ALA A 42 -6.90 -18.80 19.87
C ALA A 42 -6.85 -17.51 19.04
N ALA A 43 -5.81 -17.33 18.20
CA ALA A 43 -5.64 -16.14 17.38
C ALA A 43 -5.22 -16.53 15.96
N LEU A 44 -5.88 -15.95 14.96
CA LEU A 44 -5.71 -16.27 13.54
C LEU A 44 -5.49 -15.00 12.71
N ARG A 45 -4.77 -15.17 11.60
CA ARG A 45 -4.57 -14.12 10.59
C ARG A 45 -4.89 -14.67 9.22
N ILE A 46 -5.77 -13.99 8.51
CA ILE A 46 -6.25 -14.41 7.19
C ILE A 46 -6.10 -13.24 6.21
N ILE A 47 -5.78 -13.54 4.95
CA ILE A 47 -5.57 -12.52 3.92
C ILE A 47 -6.28 -12.88 2.61
N ASP A 48 -6.78 -11.85 1.94
CA ASP A 48 -7.20 -11.89 0.54
C ASP A 48 -6.51 -10.76 -0.26
N PRO A 49 -5.61 -11.09 -1.22
CA PRO A 49 -4.89 -10.10 -2.02
C PRO A 49 -5.75 -9.39 -3.07
N CYS A 50 -7.00 -9.79 -3.25
CA CYS A 50 -7.94 -9.32 -4.25
C CYS A 50 -9.36 -9.36 -3.67
N CYS A 51 -9.54 -8.71 -2.51
CA CYS A 51 -10.68 -8.97 -1.63
C CYS A 51 -12.02 -8.44 -2.16
N GLY A 52 -12.01 -7.62 -3.21
CA GLY A 52 -13.18 -6.90 -3.66
C GLY A 52 -13.80 -6.12 -2.51
N GLU A 53 -15.06 -6.40 -2.23
CA GLU A 53 -15.80 -5.74 -1.15
C GLU A 53 -15.52 -6.32 0.24
N GLY A 54 -14.71 -7.38 0.33
CA GLY A 54 -14.35 -8.04 1.59
C GLY A 54 -15.34 -9.11 2.09
N ALA A 55 -16.48 -9.32 1.41
CA ALA A 55 -17.55 -10.20 1.87
C ALA A 55 -17.14 -11.67 2.08
N ALA A 56 -16.35 -12.24 1.16
CA ALA A 56 -15.89 -13.62 1.27
C ALA A 56 -14.97 -13.81 2.48
N LEU A 57 -13.94 -12.96 2.61
CA LEU A 57 -13.01 -13.02 3.73
C LEU A 57 -13.69 -12.69 5.07
N ALA A 58 -14.68 -11.80 5.10
CA ALA A 58 -15.50 -11.53 6.28
C ALA A 58 -16.32 -12.77 6.71
N SER A 59 -16.84 -13.54 5.76
CA SER A 59 -17.55 -14.79 6.05
C SER A 59 -16.61 -15.86 6.61
N VAL A 60 -15.39 -15.97 6.06
CA VAL A 60 -14.32 -16.83 6.59
C VAL A 60 -13.95 -16.40 8.02
N LYS A 61 -13.77 -15.11 8.26
CA LYS A 61 -13.51 -14.54 9.58
C LYS A 61 -14.59 -14.93 10.58
N GLN A 62 -15.86 -14.77 10.21
CA GLN A 62 -16.99 -15.09 11.07
C GLN A 62 -17.08 -16.59 11.38
N HIS A 63 -16.91 -17.45 10.38
CA HIS A 63 -16.91 -18.91 10.55
C HIS A 63 -15.85 -19.37 11.55
N LEU A 64 -14.60 -18.93 11.35
CA LEU A 64 -13.49 -19.27 12.25
C LEU A 64 -13.66 -18.65 13.64
N ALA A 65 -14.25 -17.45 13.74
CA ALA A 65 -14.54 -16.81 15.02
C ALA A 65 -15.68 -17.52 15.79
N ALA A 66 -16.65 -18.11 15.10
CA ALA A 66 -17.70 -18.93 15.71
C ALA A 66 -17.11 -20.21 16.35
N GLY A 67 -15.96 -20.69 15.84
CA GLY A 67 -15.15 -21.74 16.47
C GLY A 67 -14.37 -21.30 17.72
N GLY A 68 -14.41 -20.01 18.09
CA GLY A 68 -13.76 -19.46 19.29
C GLY A 68 -12.45 -18.73 19.06
N ALA A 69 -11.98 -18.60 17.81
CA ALA A 69 -10.74 -17.90 17.47
C ALA A 69 -10.93 -16.37 17.38
N GLN A 70 -9.94 -15.59 17.81
CA GLN A 70 -9.82 -14.18 17.45
C GLN A 70 -9.17 -14.07 16.07
N VAL A 71 -9.94 -13.63 15.07
CA VAL A 71 -9.50 -13.62 13.68
C VAL A 71 -9.24 -12.19 13.19
N THR A 72 -8.04 -11.93 12.69
CA THR A 72 -7.68 -10.67 12.01
C THR A 72 -7.68 -10.89 10.50
N ALA A 73 -8.50 -10.16 9.76
CA ALA A 73 -8.69 -10.29 8.33
C ALA A 73 -8.11 -9.10 7.55
N TRP A 74 -7.21 -9.38 6.60
CA TRP A 74 -6.53 -8.39 5.78
C TRP A 74 -6.94 -8.49 4.32
N GLY A 75 -7.24 -7.34 3.69
CA GLY A 75 -7.64 -7.27 2.28
C GLY A 75 -6.80 -6.30 1.48
N ILE A 76 -6.57 -6.62 0.20
CA ILE A 76 -6.04 -5.68 -0.78
C ILE A 76 -7.02 -5.63 -1.94
N GLU A 77 -7.37 -4.43 -2.38
CA GLU A 77 -8.26 -4.24 -3.54
C GLU A 77 -7.83 -3.01 -4.33
N VAL A 78 -7.82 -3.15 -5.66
CA VAL A 78 -7.36 -2.10 -6.58
C VAL A 78 -8.48 -1.14 -6.99
N ASP A 79 -9.74 -1.56 -6.92
CA ASP A 79 -10.89 -0.69 -7.17
C ASP A 79 -11.25 0.13 -5.93
N SER A 80 -11.32 1.45 -6.10
CA SER A 80 -11.59 2.36 -5.00
C SER A 80 -12.89 2.07 -4.26
N GLU A 81 -14.02 1.93 -4.95
CA GLU A 81 -15.34 1.73 -4.33
C GLU A 81 -15.36 0.45 -3.49
N ARG A 82 -14.85 -0.64 -4.07
CA ARG A 82 -14.74 -1.93 -3.37
C ARG A 82 -13.76 -1.89 -2.19
N ALA A 83 -12.58 -1.27 -2.36
CA ALA A 83 -11.60 -1.16 -1.29
C ALA A 83 -12.10 -0.32 -0.11
N TRP A 84 -12.83 0.77 -0.39
CA TRP A 84 -13.47 1.59 0.65
C TRP A 84 -14.57 0.82 1.38
N HIS A 85 -15.35 0.00 0.67
CA HIS A 85 -16.29 -0.91 1.33
C HIS A 85 -15.55 -1.94 2.19
N ALA A 86 -14.49 -2.56 1.68
CA ALA A 86 -13.69 -3.55 2.40
C ALA A 86 -13.11 -3.01 3.71
N LYS A 87 -12.72 -1.73 3.76
CA LYS A 87 -12.27 -1.03 4.98
C LYS A 87 -13.33 -0.97 6.09
N THR A 88 -14.61 -1.15 5.76
CA THR A 88 -15.71 -1.15 6.75
C THR A 88 -16.02 -2.54 7.33
N VAL A 89 -15.57 -3.61 6.65
CA VAL A 89 -15.90 -5.00 7.03
C VAL A 89 -14.67 -5.82 7.46
N LEU A 90 -13.48 -5.47 7.00
CA LEU A 90 -12.21 -6.11 7.36
C LEU A 90 -11.43 -5.32 8.42
N ASP A 91 -10.52 -5.96 9.14
CA ASP A 91 -9.69 -5.29 10.17
C ASP A 91 -8.63 -4.38 9.55
N CYS A 92 -8.13 -4.75 8.37
CA CYS A 92 -7.24 -3.91 7.57
C CYS A 92 -7.52 -4.13 6.09
N ALA A 93 -7.82 -3.06 5.36
CA ALA A 93 -7.95 -3.13 3.91
C ALA A 93 -7.16 -2.00 3.24
N ALA A 94 -6.41 -2.34 2.19
CA ALA A 94 -5.64 -1.40 1.38
C ALA A 94 -6.31 -1.16 0.03
N HIS A 95 -6.47 0.12 -0.35
CA HIS A 95 -6.77 0.49 -1.73
C HIS A 95 -5.43 0.62 -2.47
N SER A 96 -5.02 -0.43 -3.18
CA SER A 96 -3.70 -0.51 -3.82
C SER A 96 -3.65 -1.66 -4.81
N ASP A 97 -2.71 -1.60 -5.76
CA ASP A 97 -2.28 -2.80 -6.47
C ASP A 97 -1.54 -3.74 -5.51
N VAL A 98 -1.72 -5.06 -5.68
CA VAL A 98 -1.04 -6.11 -4.89
C VAL A 98 0.49 -6.06 -5.04
N ALA A 99 0.98 -5.55 -6.18
CA ALA A 99 2.40 -5.31 -6.43
C ALA A 99 2.96 -4.19 -5.53
N ASP A 100 2.15 -3.18 -5.22
CA ASP A 100 2.50 -1.98 -4.45
C ASP A 100 2.20 -2.10 -2.95
N VAL A 101 2.02 -3.33 -2.44
CA VAL A 101 1.84 -3.60 -1.02
C VAL A 101 2.94 -4.49 -0.47
N PHE A 102 3.52 -4.10 0.66
CA PHE A 102 4.35 -4.97 1.48
C PHE A 102 3.50 -5.70 2.51
N VAL A 103 3.62 -7.03 2.56
CA VAL A 103 3.05 -7.88 3.60
C VAL A 103 4.17 -8.69 4.23
N THR A 104 4.24 -8.75 5.56
CA THR A 104 5.21 -9.60 6.28
C THR A 104 5.12 -11.05 5.78
N GLN A 105 6.24 -11.63 5.35
CA GLN A 105 6.28 -13.01 4.86
C GLN A 105 5.89 -14.01 5.95
N ARG A 106 5.20 -15.09 5.55
CA ARG A 106 4.81 -16.20 6.44
C ARG A 106 4.11 -15.74 7.73
N SER A 107 3.28 -14.71 7.62
CA SER A 107 2.54 -14.10 8.72
C SER A 107 1.06 -14.50 8.78
N GLN A 108 0.53 -15.03 7.68
CA GLN A 108 -0.89 -15.36 7.51
C GLN A 108 -1.09 -16.87 7.66
N GLY A 109 -2.14 -17.29 8.36
CA GLY A 109 -2.56 -18.68 8.52
C GLY A 109 -3.46 -19.17 7.39
N LEU A 110 -4.27 -18.28 6.80
CA LEU A 110 -5.10 -18.59 5.64
C LEU A 110 -4.89 -17.57 4.52
N LEU A 111 -4.79 -18.07 3.29
CA LEU A 111 -4.79 -17.29 2.06
C LEU A 111 -6.07 -17.62 1.28
N TRP A 112 -7.00 -16.68 1.22
CA TRP A 112 -8.15 -16.74 0.34
C TRP A 112 -7.79 -16.04 -0.97
N LEU A 113 -7.83 -16.76 -2.09
CA LEU A 113 -7.30 -16.26 -3.35
C LEU A 113 -8.31 -16.51 -4.48
N ASN A 114 -9.09 -15.48 -4.80
CA ASN A 114 -9.98 -15.45 -5.96
C ASN A 114 -9.56 -14.29 -6.89
N PRO A 115 -8.41 -14.43 -7.59
CA PRO A 115 -7.78 -13.35 -8.32
C PRO A 115 -8.63 -12.91 -9.53
N PRO A 116 -8.44 -11.69 -10.04
CA PRO A 116 -9.10 -11.27 -11.28
C PRO A 116 -8.66 -12.16 -12.45
N TYR A 117 -9.59 -12.45 -13.36
CA TYR A 117 -9.34 -13.37 -14.47
C TYR A 117 -8.83 -12.65 -15.71
N GLY A 118 -7.81 -13.22 -16.35
CA GLY A 118 -7.26 -12.74 -17.62
C GLY A 118 -5.77 -12.42 -17.57
N TYR A 119 -5.34 -11.54 -18.47
CA TYR A 119 -3.95 -11.14 -18.64
C TYR A 119 -3.70 -9.76 -18.04
N ALA A 120 -2.49 -9.56 -17.52
CA ALA A 120 -2.07 -8.21 -17.16
C ALA A 120 -2.09 -7.32 -18.40
N VAL A 121 -2.67 -6.13 -18.26
CA VAL A 121 -2.57 -5.10 -19.30
C VAL A 121 -1.12 -4.64 -19.31
N ALA A 122 -0.45 -4.74 -20.46
CA ALA A 122 0.91 -4.25 -20.60
C ALA A 122 0.93 -2.75 -20.32
N ASP A 123 1.66 -2.33 -19.28
CA ASP A 123 1.95 -0.92 -19.10
C ASP A 123 2.72 -0.42 -20.32
N GLN A 124 2.19 0.62 -20.97
CA GLN A 124 2.83 1.33 -22.10
C GLN A 124 4.20 1.94 -21.72
N ALA A 125 4.58 1.88 -20.43
CA ALA A 125 5.78 2.47 -19.86
C ALA A 125 6.93 1.48 -19.58
N GLY A 126 6.86 0.22 -20.03
CA GLY A 126 8.01 -0.70 -20.12
C GLY A 126 8.87 -0.92 -18.86
N THR A 127 8.34 -0.61 -17.66
CA THR A 127 9.12 -0.50 -16.42
C THR A 127 8.83 -1.62 -15.41
N SER A 128 7.83 -2.47 -15.66
CA SER A 128 7.59 -3.70 -14.91
C SER A 128 8.08 -4.90 -15.72
N GLY A 129 8.94 -5.75 -15.14
CA GLY A 129 9.39 -7.01 -15.75
C GLY A 129 8.30 -8.08 -15.93
N ALA A 130 7.02 -7.70 -15.86
CA ALA A 130 5.88 -8.54 -16.20
C ALA A 130 5.69 -8.54 -17.72
N SER A 131 5.82 -9.70 -18.36
CA SER A 131 5.42 -9.81 -19.76
C SER A 131 3.90 -9.63 -19.86
N ALA A 132 3.45 -8.95 -20.91
CA ALA A 132 2.04 -8.83 -21.29
C ALA A 132 1.30 -10.19 -21.45
N SER A 133 2.03 -11.30 -21.36
CA SER A 133 1.54 -12.67 -21.51
C SER A 133 1.28 -13.39 -20.18
N ASP A 134 1.71 -12.85 -19.03
CA ASP A 134 1.55 -13.56 -17.76
C ASP A 134 0.14 -13.37 -17.20
N ARG A 135 -0.48 -14.48 -16.83
CA ARG A 135 -1.86 -14.53 -16.35
C ARG A 135 -1.97 -13.94 -14.94
N LEU A 136 -2.99 -13.11 -14.70
CA LEU A 136 -3.21 -12.47 -13.41
C LEU A 136 -3.33 -13.50 -12.28
N GLU A 137 -3.98 -14.64 -12.54
CA GLU A 137 -4.13 -15.70 -11.55
C GLU A 137 -2.78 -16.22 -11.03
N LYS A 138 -1.80 -16.40 -11.92
CA LYS A 138 -0.45 -16.83 -11.59
C LYS A 138 0.36 -15.74 -10.91
N GLN A 139 0.22 -14.48 -11.35
CA GLN A 139 0.91 -13.34 -10.73
C GLN A 139 0.48 -13.14 -9.27
N PHE A 140 -0.83 -13.12 -9.02
CA PHE A 140 -1.38 -13.00 -7.66
C PHE A 140 -0.94 -14.18 -6.78
N PHE A 141 -0.98 -15.41 -7.31
CA PHE A 141 -0.49 -16.58 -6.58
C PHE A 141 0.99 -16.44 -6.20
N ARG A 142 1.87 -16.11 -7.15
CA ARG A 142 3.32 -15.95 -6.91
C ARG A 142 3.61 -14.86 -5.89
N ARG A 143 2.81 -13.78 -5.89
CA ARG A 143 2.93 -12.68 -4.92
C ARG A 143 2.49 -13.11 -3.53
N ALA A 144 1.30 -13.70 -3.41
CA ALA A 144 0.65 -13.94 -2.13
C ALA A 144 1.14 -15.20 -1.42
N VAL A 145 1.66 -16.21 -2.15
CA VAL A 145 2.11 -17.48 -1.56
C VAL A 145 3.22 -17.32 -0.51
N ALA A 146 4.01 -16.25 -0.60
CA ALA A 146 5.08 -15.94 0.36
C ALA A 146 4.56 -15.39 1.70
N TRP A 147 3.31 -14.91 1.75
CA TRP A 147 2.69 -14.36 2.95
C TRP A 147 2.09 -15.45 3.85
N LEU A 148 1.75 -16.59 3.26
CA LEU A 148 1.22 -17.76 3.94
C LEU A 148 2.32 -18.49 4.72
N GLN A 149 2.08 -18.76 6.00
CA GLN A 149 3.02 -19.51 6.84
C GLN A 149 3.03 -21.00 6.47
N PHE A 150 4.09 -21.71 6.85
CA PHE A 150 4.09 -23.18 6.74
C PHE A 150 3.01 -23.78 7.64
N GLY A 151 2.31 -24.80 7.16
CA GLY A 151 1.07 -25.32 7.74
C GLY A 151 -0.16 -24.47 7.42
N GLY A 152 -0.01 -23.29 6.80
CA GLY A 152 -1.11 -22.41 6.45
C GLY A 152 -1.98 -22.97 5.33
N VAL A 153 -3.26 -22.62 5.32
CA VAL A 153 -4.24 -23.11 4.35
C VAL A 153 -4.38 -22.13 3.19
N MET A 154 -4.36 -22.64 1.97
CA MET A 154 -4.73 -21.90 0.78
C MET A 154 -6.08 -22.36 0.28
N VAL A 155 -6.96 -21.40 -0.01
CA VAL A 155 -8.15 -21.56 -0.83
C VAL A 155 -7.92 -20.77 -2.12
N LEU A 156 -7.77 -21.46 -3.24
CA LEU A 156 -7.57 -20.84 -4.56
C LEU A 156 -8.79 -21.10 -5.44
N ILE A 157 -9.41 -20.03 -5.95
CA ILE A 157 -10.59 -20.08 -6.81
C ILE A 157 -10.22 -19.46 -8.16
N VAL A 158 -10.12 -20.29 -9.20
CA VAL A 158 -9.70 -19.86 -10.53
C VAL A 158 -10.46 -20.63 -11.61
N PRO A 159 -10.58 -20.13 -12.85
CA PRO A 159 -11.12 -20.92 -13.94
C PRO A 159 -10.28 -22.19 -14.09
N TYR A 160 -10.91 -23.37 -14.17
CA TYR A 160 -10.18 -24.64 -14.18
C TYR A 160 -9.20 -24.72 -15.36
N THR A 161 -9.50 -24.06 -16.48
CA THR A 161 -8.62 -23.98 -17.67
C THR A 161 -7.29 -23.30 -17.42
N THR A 162 -7.11 -22.60 -16.29
CA THR A 162 -5.86 -21.96 -15.89
C THR A 162 -4.87 -22.90 -15.20
N LEU A 163 -5.34 -24.07 -14.75
CA LEU A 163 -4.55 -25.09 -14.04
C LEU A 163 -3.64 -25.89 -15.00
N ASP A 164 -2.92 -25.18 -15.86
CA ASP A 164 -1.94 -25.76 -16.76
C ASP A 164 -0.74 -26.36 -16.00
N LYS A 165 0.13 -27.05 -16.75
CA LYS A 165 1.32 -27.70 -16.21
C LYS A 165 2.19 -26.78 -15.36
N GLU A 166 2.33 -25.52 -15.76
CA GLU A 166 3.13 -24.56 -15.00
C GLU A 166 2.46 -24.24 -13.65
N PHE A 167 1.16 -23.95 -13.64
CA PHE A 167 0.45 -23.64 -12.40
C PHE A 167 0.39 -24.87 -11.48
N ALA A 168 0.11 -26.05 -12.02
CA ALA A 168 0.13 -27.30 -11.29
C ALA A 168 1.51 -27.59 -10.67
N THR A 169 2.60 -27.34 -11.41
CA THR A 169 3.97 -27.47 -10.88
C THR A 169 4.22 -26.51 -9.72
N LEU A 170 3.75 -25.26 -9.80
CA LEU A 170 3.89 -24.29 -8.72
C LEU A 170 3.11 -24.70 -7.47
N ILE A 171 1.87 -25.20 -7.63
CA ILE A 171 1.04 -25.69 -6.53
C ILE A 171 1.72 -26.92 -5.89
N ALA A 172 2.06 -27.93 -6.69
CA ALA A 172 2.69 -29.17 -6.24
C ALA A 172 4.06 -28.96 -5.56
N ARG A 173 4.79 -27.89 -5.92
CA ARG A 173 6.05 -27.50 -5.27
C ARG A 173 5.84 -26.93 -3.87
N HIS A 174 4.76 -26.20 -3.66
CA HIS A 174 4.58 -25.35 -2.49
C HIS A 174 3.52 -25.86 -1.49
N PHE A 175 2.70 -26.82 -1.90
CA PHE A 175 1.59 -27.31 -1.11
C PHE A 175 1.59 -28.84 -1.01
N GLU A 176 0.96 -29.34 0.04
CA GLU A 176 0.57 -30.74 0.28
C GLU A 176 -0.91 -30.80 0.65
N ARG A 177 -1.47 -32.01 0.81
CA ARG A 177 -2.92 -32.22 1.02
C ARG A 177 -3.75 -31.45 -0.01
N VAL A 178 -3.29 -31.43 -1.26
CA VAL A 178 -3.93 -30.67 -2.33
C VAL A 178 -5.15 -31.43 -2.83
N GLN A 179 -6.31 -30.76 -2.82
CA GLN A 179 -7.54 -31.28 -3.39
C GLN A 179 -8.14 -30.24 -4.33
N VAL A 180 -8.71 -30.71 -5.45
CA VAL A 180 -9.27 -29.85 -6.49
C VAL A 180 -10.69 -30.29 -6.79
N PHE A 181 -11.62 -29.33 -6.73
CA PHE A 181 -13.03 -29.54 -7.01
C PHE A 181 -13.53 -28.51 -8.02
N LEU A 182 -14.59 -28.83 -8.74
CA LEU A 182 -15.34 -27.84 -9.48
C LEU A 182 -16.22 -27.03 -8.52
N ALA A 183 -16.26 -25.71 -8.71
CA ALA A 183 -17.21 -24.85 -8.00
C ALA A 183 -18.66 -25.25 -8.40
N PRO A 184 -19.64 -25.24 -7.47
CA PRO A 184 -21.03 -25.52 -7.80
C PRO A 184 -21.62 -24.57 -8.85
N GLU A 185 -21.20 -23.30 -8.83
CA GLU A 185 -21.54 -22.34 -9.88
C GLU A 185 -20.65 -22.54 -11.12
N GLN A 186 -21.28 -22.87 -12.24
CA GLN A 186 -20.59 -23.28 -13.47
C GLN A 186 -20.46 -22.16 -14.50
N GLN A 187 -21.11 -21.01 -14.29
CA GLN A 187 -21.05 -19.85 -15.19
C GLN A 187 -19.60 -19.45 -15.53
N PHE A 188 -18.70 -19.49 -14.55
CA PHE A 188 -17.30 -19.08 -14.69
C PHE A 188 -16.32 -20.24 -14.82
N ARG A 189 -16.81 -21.49 -14.89
CA ARG A 189 -15.98 -22.69 -15.01
C ARG A 189 -14.87 -22.72 -13.95
N GLN A 190 -15.22 -22.39 -12.71
CA GLN A 190 -14.26 -22.26 -11.62
C GLN A 190 -13.92 -23.63 -11.02
N ALA A 191 -12.67 -23.78 -10.60
CA ALA A 191 -12.22 -24.81 -9.69
C ALA A 191 -11.79 -24.18 -8.37
N VAL A 192 -12.03 -24.91 -7.28
CA VAL A 192 -11.55 -24.63 -5.94
C VAL A 192 -10.40 -25.59 -5.64
N VAL A 193 -9.23 -25.03 -5.36
CA VAL A 193 -8.04 -25.77 -4.93
C VAL A 193 -7.80 -25.47 -3.46
N LEU A 194 -7.85 -26.51 -2.64
CA LEU A 194 -7.49 -26.46 -1.22
C LEU A 194 -6.11 -27.08 -1.05
N GLY A 195 -5.26 -26.49 -0.22
CA GLY A 195 -3.92 -27.03 0.03
C GLY A 195 -3.27 -26.47 1.29
N VAL A 196 -2.36 -27.26 1.87
CA VAL A 196 -1.59 -26.89 3.07
C VAL A 196 -0.18 -26.49 2.65
N LYS A 197 0.27 -25.31 3.09
CA LYS A 197 1.54 -24.72 2.71
C LYS A 197 2.70 -25.51 3.30
N ARG A 198 3.58 -26.02 2.43
CA ARG A 198 4.83 -26.67 2.83
C ARG A 198 6.06 -25.87 2.40
N ARG A 199 7.22 -26.30 2.88
CA ARG A 199 8.51 -25.82 2.35
C ARG A 199 8.60 -26.20 0.87
N ALA A 200 9.13 -25.29 0.06
CA ALA A 200 9.31 -25.56 -1.35
C ALA A 200 10.25 -26.75 -1.54
N ASP A 201 9.82 -27.72 -2.34
CA ASP A 201 10.59 -28.93 -2.64
C ASP A 201 10.30 -29.38 -4.07
N THR A 202 10.86 -30.52 -4.47
CA THR A 202 10.54 -31.19 -5.73
C THR A 202 9.01 -31.33 -5.85
N PRO A 203 8.40 -30.92 -6.98
CA PRO A 203 6.98 -31.08 -7.22
C PRO A 203 6.58 -32.55 -7.10
N GLN A 204 5.57 -32.83 -6.29
CA GLN A 204 4.99 -34.16 -6.16
C GLN A 204 4.23 -34.51 -7.44
N ALA A 205 4.63 -35.59 -8.12
CA ALA A 205 4.13 -35.94 -9.45
C ALA A 205 2.63 -36.29 -9.46
N ASP A 206 2.14 -36.93 -8.39
CA ASP A 206 0.74 -37.25 -8.15
C ASP A 206 -0.10 -35.98 -7.97
N VAL A 207 0.35 -35.04 -7.12
CA VAL A 207 -0.31 -33.75 -6.91
C VAL A 207 -0.35 -32.94 -8.21
N GLN A 208 0.77 -32.88 -8.93
CA GLN A 208 0.86 -32.19 -10.20
C GLN A 208 -0.12 -32.79 -11.22
N ALA A 209 -0.13 -34.12 -11.37
CA ALA A 209 -1.04 -34.80 -12.29
C ALA A 209 -2.53 -34.57 -11.93
N ALA A 210 -2.87 -34.57 -10.65
CA ALA A 210 -4.24 -34.30 -10.19
C ALA A 210 -4.70 -32.87 -10.52
N VAL A 211 -3.84 -31.88 -10.30
CA VAL A 211 -4.14 -30.47 -10.62
C VAL A 211 -4.23 -30.26 -12.14
N GLU A 212 -3.33 -30.86 -12.93
CA GLU A 212 -3.38 -30.79 -14.40
C GLU A 212 -4.65 -31.46 -14.96
N ALA A 213 -5.05 -32.60 -14.39
CA ALA A 213 -6.27 -33.29 -14.81
C ALA A 213 -7.52 -32.42 -14.58
N ALA A 214 -7.54 -31.63 -13.51
CA ALA A 214 -8.62 -30.68 -13.22
C ALA A 214 -8.79 -29.61 -14.30
N ALA A 215 -7.76 -29.30 -15.09
CA ALA A 215 -7.86 -28.36 -16.20
C ALA A 215 -8.82 -28.81 -17.32
N THR A 216 -9.17 -30.09 -17.35
CA THR A 216 -10.17 -30.65 -18.28
C THR A 216 -11.61 -30.52 -17.78
N GLY A 217 -11.81 -30.07 -16.54
CA GLY A 217 -13.12 -30.01 -15.90
C GLY A 217 -13.69 -31.38 -15.52
N LYS A 218 -12.87 -32.43 -15.47
CA LYS A 218 -13.28 -33.80 -15.12
C LYS A 218 -12.88 -34.16 -13.68
N VAL A 219 -13.24 -33.30 -12.74
CA VAL A 219 -13.07 -33.53 -11.29
C VAL A 219 -14.40 -33.41 -10.60
N GLU A 220 -14.48 -33.91 -9.37
CA GLU A 220 -15.71 -33.90 -8.58
C GLU A 220 -16.15 -32.46 -8.27
N LEU A 221 -17.47 -32.28 -8.13
CA LEU A 221 -18.03 -31.02 -7.62
C LEU A 221 -17.67 -30.88 -6.15
N LEU A 222 -17.43 -29.64 -5.71
CA LEU A 222 -17.20 -29.35 -4.31
C LEU A 222 -18.45 -29.76 -3.52
N PRO A 223 -18.31 -30.61 -2.48
CA PRO A 223 -19.46 -31.07 -1.72
C PRO A 223 -20.09 -29.91 -0.94
N ASP A 224 -21.41 -29.96 -0.72
CA ASP A 224 -22.12 -28.94 0.08
C ASP A 224 -21.62 -28.95 1.54
N PHE A 225 -21.20 -30.11 2.04
CA PHE A 225 -20.59 -30.29 3.36
C PHE A 225 -19.31 -31.12 3.26
N TRP A 226 -18.24 -30.63 3.88
CA TRP A 226 -16.98 -31.34 3.93
C TRP A 226 -17.07 -32.57 4.84
N THR A 227 -16.64 -33.72 4.30
CA THR A 227 -16.63 -35.01 5.03
C THR A 227 -15.22 -35.55 5.27
N GLY A 228 -14.21 -34.92 4.68
CA GLY A 228 -12.81 -35.30 4.85
C GLY A 228 -12.20 -34.73 6.12
N GLU A 229 -10.90 -34.96 6.31
CA GLU A 229 -10.15 -34.24 7.36
C GLU A 229 -10.18 -32.73 7.09
N PRO A 230 -10.46 -31.90 8.11
CA PRO A 230 -10.52 -30.46 7.94
C PRO A 230 -9.16 -29.86 7.59
N TYR A 231 -9.19 -28.71 6.93
CA TYR A 231 -8.04 -27.84 6.71
C TYR A 231 -7.91 -26.90 7.91
N VAL A 232 -7.04 -27.29 8.85
CA VAL A 232 -6.82 -26.55 10.10
C VAL A 232 -5.96 -25.31 9.83
N VAL A 233 -6.53 -24.13 10.05
CA VAL A 233 -5.83 -22.86 9.94
C VAL A 233 -4.91 -22.69 11.16
N PRO A 234 -3.58 -22.58 10.97
CA PRO A 234 -2.64 -22.49 12.08
C PRO A 234 -2.72 -21.12 12.77
N GLY A 235 -2.38 -21.14 14.06
CA GLY A 235 -2.28 -19.94 14.90
C GLY A 235 -1.39 -18.85 14.33
N ALA A 236 -1.76 -17.61 14.62
CA ALA A 236 -0.95 -16.44 14.35
C ALA A 236 0.35 -16.51 15.17
N LYS A 237 1.48 -16.17 14.54
CA LYS A 237 2.77 -16.06 15.23
C LYS A 237 2.86 -14.77 16.05
N ASP A 238 3.66 -14.77 17.11
CA ASP A 238 3.81 -13.62 18.03
C ASP A 238 4.44 -12.37 17.40
N GLU A 239 5.01 -12.47 16.19
CA GLU A 239 5.48 -11.29 15.45
C GLU A 239 4.32 -10.38 15.06
N GLU A 240 4.46 -9.07 15.30
CA GLU A 240 3.55 -8.04 14.76
C GLU A 240 3.72 -7.95 13.23
N PRO A 241 2.77 -8.48 12.45
CA PRO A 241 2.89 -8.44 11.01
C PRO A 241 2.55 -7.04 10.50
N LYS A 242 3.05 -6.70 9.32
CA LYS A 242 2.84 -5.40 8.69
C LYS A 242 2.20 -5.60 7.34
N LEU A 243 1.13 -4.85 7.09
CA LEU A 243 0.62 -4.55 5.76
C LEU A 243 0.89 -3.06 5.52
N ARG A 244 1.66 -2.74 4.48
CA ARG A 244 2.04 -1.36 4.14
C ARG A 244 1.83 -1.11 2.66
N VAL A 245 1.05 -0.08 2.35
CA VAL A 245 0.93 0.45 0.98
C VAL A 245 2.17 1.30 0.68
N LEU A 246 2.81 1.05 -0.46
CA LEU A 246 4.04 1.75 -0.87
C LEU A 246 3.77 3.13 -1.49
N SER A 247 2.61 3.28 -2.14
CA SER A 247 2.14 4.53 -2.74
C SER A 247 0.71 4.82 -2.32
N ILE A 248 0.49 5.95 -1.65
CA ILE A 248 -0.82 6.33 -1.10
C ILE A 248 -1.48 7.39 -1.97
N ASP A 249 -2.75 7.18 -2.33
CA ASP A 249 -3.53 8.18 -3.07
C ASP A 249 -4.01 9.33 -2.17
N PRO A 250 -4.41 10.49 -2.74
CA PRO A 250 -4.83 11.65 -1.95
C PRO A 250 -5.99 11.39 -0.98
N VAL A 251 -6.97 10.56 -1.36
CA VAL A 251 -8.15 10.26 -0.54
C VAL A 251 -7.77 9.37 0.63
N GLN A 252 -6.93 8.36 0.39
CA GLN A 252 -6.37 7.54 1.47
C GLN A 252 -5.47 8.37 2.39
N LEU A 253 -4.64 9.26 1.84
CA LEU A 253 -3.77 10.13 2.62
C LEU A 253 -4.59 11.05 3.53
N GLU A 254 -5.65 11.66 3.01
CA GLU A 254 -6.56 12.49 3.80
C GLU A 254 -7.19 11.70 4.95
N ALA A 255 -7.71 10.50 4.68
CA ALA A 255 -8.29 9.65 5.71
C ALA A 255 -7.27 9.23 6.79
N GLU A 256 -6.05 8.86 6.40
CA GLU A 256 -4.98 8.52 7.34
C GLU A 256 -4.51 9.73 8.16
N LEU A 257 -4.41 10.91 7.54
CA LEU A 257 -4.09 12.16 8.23
C LEU A 257 -5.17 12.54 9.25
N GLN A 258 -6.45 12.38 8.89
CA GLN A 258 -7.57 12.59 9.82
C GLN A 258 -7.52 11.60 10.99
N ARG A 259 -7.29 10.31 10.72
CA ARG A 259 -7.14 9.26 11.74
C ARG A 259 -5.97 9.53 12.68
N CYS A 260 -4.84 9.99 12.14
CA CYS A 260 -3.64 10.26 12.91
C CYS A 260 -3.60 11.68 13.49
N GLN A 261 -4.56 12.54 13.16
CA GLN A 261 -4.58 13.96 13.52
C GLN A 261 -4.24 14.22 15.00
N PRO A 262 -4.78 13.48 15.99
CA PRO A 262 -4.47 13.71 17.40
C PRO A 262 -3.01 13.46 17.78
N HIS A 263 -2.32 12.60 17.01
CA HIS A 263 -0.93 12.20 17.21
C HIS A 263 0.05 13.05 16.40
N THR A 264 -0.44 13.89 15.47
CA THR A 264 0.41 14.80 14.69
C THR A 264 0.84 16.01 15.52
N LEU A 265 1.79 16.79 14.99
CA LEU A 265 2.19 18.07 15.60
C LEU A 265 1.19 19.20 15.31
N TRP A 266 0.25 19.02 14.37
CA TRP A 266 -0.72 20.04 13.95
C TRP A 266 -1.66 20.55 15.04
N PRO A 267 -2.27 19.70 15.89
CA PRO A 267 -3.05 20.19 17.03
C PRO A 267 -2.23 21.07 17.98
N GLN A 268 -0.92 20.86 18.03
CA GLN A 268 -0.01 21.61 18.89
C GLN A 268 0.66 22.78 18.18
N PHE A 269 0.34 23.02 16.89
CA PHE A 269 1.04 23.99 16.06
C PHE A 269 0.95 25.37 16.66
N ALA A 270 -0.26 25.83 17.00
CA ALA A 270 -0.46 27.08 17.70
C ALA A 270 0.37 27.10 18.98
N ARG A 271 0.23 26.14 19.91
CA ARG A 271 0.99 26.16 21.17
C ARG A 271 2.53 26.18 21.00
N ARG A 272 3.09 25.48 20.01
CA ARG A 272 4.54 25.36 19.81
C ARG A 272 5.15 26.49 18.98
N PHE A 273 4.38 27.03 18.03
CA PHE A 273 4.84 28.05 17.08
C PHE A 273 4.20 29.42 17.31
N SER A 274 3.22 29.53 18.20
CA SER A 274 2.79 30.79 18.83
C SER A 274 3.83 31.20 19.88
N GLY A 275 5.09 31.37 19.45
CA GLY A 275 5.86 32.44 20.05
C GLY A 275 5.04 33.69 19.77
N GLY A 276 4.32 34.18 20.79
CA GLY A 276 3.37 35.28 20.61
C GLY A 276 4.04 36.35 19.77
N LEU A 277 3.41 36.71 18.65
CA LEU A 277 3.85 37.82 17.80
C LEU A 277 4.01 39.02 18.72
N ARG A 278 5.22 39.22 19.24
CA ARG A 278 5.54 40.42 19.99
C ARG A 278 5.41 41.50 18.97
N THR A 279 4.40 42.35 19.12
CA THR A 279 4.29 43.57 18.34
C THR A 279 5.67 44.24 18.45
N PRO A 280 6.42 44.34 17.33
CA PRO A 280 7.73 44.95 17.36
C PRO A 280 7.55 46.35 17.95
N ARG A 281 8.32 46.67 19.00
CA ARG A 281 8.26 48.03 19.55
C ARG A 281 8.79 48.96 18.47
N PRO A 282 8.04 49.99 18.06
CA PRO A 282 8.53 50.89 17.04
C PRO A 282 9.80 51.57 17.55
N PRO A 283 10.82 51.75 16.68
CA PRO A 283 12.01 52.49 17.05
C PRO A 283 11.65 53.93 17.42
N LEU A 284 12.37 54.53 18.36
CA LEU A 284 12.13 55.91 18.81
C LEU A 284 12.28 56.96 17.70
N ARG A 285 12.94 56.60 16.58
CA ARG A 285 13.06 57.42 15.38
C ARG A 285 12.74 56.59 14.14
N ARG A 286 12.28 57.28 13.09
CA ARG A 286 12.08 56.68 11.77
C ARG A 286 13.39 56.07 11.27
N LEU A 287 13.33 54.81 10.84
CA LEU A 287 14.45 54.15 10.19
C LEU A 287 14.72 54.82 8.83
N GLY A 288 15.98 55.19 8.61
CA GLY A 288 16.45 55.57 7.27
C GLY A 288 16.53 54.36 6.32
N GLU A 289 16.66 54.62 5.02
CA GLU A 289 16.69 53.59 3.97
C GLU A 289 17.77 52.53 4.21
N TRP A 290 18.96 52.94 4.63
CA TRP A 290 20.07 52.02 4.97
C TRP A 290 19.71 51.05 6.11
N HIS A 291 18.99 51.53 7.12
CA HIS A 291 18.57 50.67 8.24
C HIS A 291 17.54 49.63 7.80
N LEU A 292 16.64 49.99 6.88
CA LEU A 292 15.66 49.08 6.31
C LEU A 292 16.33 48.02 5.42
N ALA A 293 17.28 48.44 4.57
CA ALA A 293 18.06 47.52 3.75
C ALA A 293 18.84 46.51 4.60
N LEU A 294 19.46 46.95 5.69
CA LEU A 294 20.20 46.08 6.61
C LEU A 294 19.27 45.15 7.41
N ALA A 295 18.13 45.65 7.89
CA ALA A 295 17.13 44.83 8.59
C ALA A 295 16.52 43.76 7.66
N LEU A 296 16.32 44.10 6.39
CA LEU A 296 15.90 43.15 5.38
C LEU A 296 16.98 42.12 5.13
N ALA A 297 18.21 42.53 4.79
CA ALA A 297 19.34 41.62 4.56
C ALA A 297 19.62 40.65 5.73
N SER A 298 19.52 41.13 6.96
CA SER A 298 19.75 40.33 8.18
C SER A 298 18.60 39.38 8.53
N GLY A 299 17.53 39.33 7.73
CA GLY A 299 16.37 38.49 8.00
C GLY A 299 15.56 38.96 9.22
N GLN A 300 15.64 40.25 9.59
CA GLN A 300 14.78 40.85 10.62
C GLN A 300 13.45 41.32 10.03
N VAL A 301 13.42 41.64 8.72
CA VAL A 301 12.18 41.94 7.99
C VAL A 301 11.77 40.69 7.22
N ASN A 302 10.79 39.98 7.76
CA ASN A 302 10.18 38.81 7.12
C ASN A 302 8.67 38.95 7.13
N GLY A 303 8.01 38.57 6.04
CA GLY A 303 6.54 38.59 5.97
C GLY A 303 6.00 39.01 4.61
N LEU A 304 4.69 39.23 4.56
CA LEU A 304 4.00 39.66 3.35
C LEU A 304 4.25 41.15 3.10
N VAL A 305 4.78 41.46 1.93
CA VAL A 305 5.00 42.81 1.43
C VAL A 305 4.05 43.02 0.25
N ALA A 306 3.20 44.03 0.35
CA ALA A 306 2.34 44.45 -0.75
C ALA A 306 3.08 45.51 -1.59
N GLY A 307 3.25 45.22 -2.88
CA GLY A 307 3.75 46.16 -3.86
C GLY A 307 2.69 47.20 -4.23
N SER A 308 3.14 48.38 -4.65
CA SER A 308 2.25 49.44 -5.15
C SER A 308 1.52 49.07 -6.45
N ASP A 309 2.00 48.04 -7.14
CA ASP A 309 1.42 47.43 -8.34
C ASP A 309 0.37 46.35 -8.04
N GLY A 310 0.04 46.12 -6.76
CA GLY A 310 -0.89 45.08 -6.32
C GLY A 310 -0.26 43.70 -6.17
N SER A 311 1.05 43.56 -6.43
CA SER A 311 1.76 42.31 -6.15
C SER A 311 1.84 42.06 -4.64
N THR A 312 1.82 40.80 -4.24
CA THR A 312 2.04 40.40 -2.84
C THR A 312 3.19 39.42 -2.81
N LEU A 313 4.28 39.77 -2.11
CA LEU A 313 5.45 38.92 -1.98
C LEU A 313 5.62 38.48 -0.53
N LEU A 314 5.80 37.18 -0.28
CA LEU A 314 6.29 36.69 1.00
C LEU A 314 7.82 36.75 1.00
N VAL A 315 8.38 37.72 1.72
CA VAL A 315 9.81 38.01 1.69
C VAL A 315 10.53 37.43 2.91
N LYS A 316 11.70 36.87 2.68
CA LYS A 316 12.67 36.46 3.70
C LYS A 316 14.06 36.87 3.29
N GLY A 317 14.66 37.75 4.08
CA GLY A 317 16.07 38.09 3.92
C GLY A 317 16.99 37.01 4.45
N ASP A 318 18.13 36.87 3.80
CA ASP A 318 19.20 35.96 4.19
C ASP A 318 20.56 36.64 3.99
N THR A 319 21.52 36.30 4.84
CA THR A 319 22.91 36.74 4.70
C THR A 319 23.79 35.52 4.81
N PHE A 320 24.49 35.20 3.72
CA PHE A 320 25.43 34.08 3.71
C PHE A 320 26.86 34.56 3.47
N LYS A 321 27.80 33.76 3.97
CA LYS A 321 29.23 34.02 3.86
C LYS A 321 29.74 33.42 2.55
N ASP A 322 30.18 34.28 1.65
CA ASP A 322 30.88 33.95 0.41
C ASP A 322 32.40 34.13 0.60
N ARG A 323 33.21 33.53 -0.25
CA ARG A 323 34.68 33.63 -0.18
C ARG A 323 35.26 33.97 -1.54
N ASP A 324 35.86 35.16 -1.65
CA ASP A 324 36.62 35.56 -2.82
C ASP A 324 38.05 35.02 -2.73
N ARG A 325 38.51 34.33 -3.78
CA ARG A 325 39.85 33.72 -3.84
C ARG A 325 40.71 34.51 -4.82
N LYS A 326 41.72 35.22 -4.31
CA LYS A 326 42.75 35.86 -5.13
C LYS A 326 44.05 35.08 -5.03
N VAL A 327 44.64 34.76 -6.17
CA VAL A 327 45.92 34.08 -6.26
C VAL A 327 46.92 35.05 -6.84
N ASN A 328 47.94 35.39 -6.05
CA ASN A 328 49.06 36.20 -6.49
C ASN A 328 50.32 35.33 -6.52
N TYR A 329 51.19 35.58 -7.50
CA TYR A 329 52.48 34.90 -7.59
C TYR A 329 53.57 35.92 -7.26
N GLU A 330 54.32 35.64 -6.21
CA GLU A 330 55.47 36.45 -5.80
C GLU A 330 56.75 35.68 -6.11
N THR A 331 57.64 36.28 -6.90
CA THR A 331 58.94 35.68 -7.20
C THR A 331 59.97 36.26 -6.23
N ARG A 332 60.61 35.39 -5.44
CA ARG A 332 61.70 35.78 -4.54
C ARG A 332 63.01 35.98 -5.32
N ASP A 333 63.96 36.69 -4.72
CA ASP A 333 65.26 37.03 -5.32
C ASP A 333 66.11 35.80 -5.69
N ASP A 334 65.78 34.61 -5.17
CA ASP A 334 66.41 33.32 -5.49
C ASP A 334 65.77 32.59 -6.70
N GLY A 335 64.79 33.21 -7.36
CA GLY A 335 64.08 32.66 -8.52
C GLY A 335 62.91 31.74 -8.17
N THR A 336 62.62 31.51 -6.88
CA THR A 336 61.50 30.68 -6.45
C THR A 336 60.19 31.46 -6.55
N VAL A 337 59.20 30.92 -7.26
CA VAL A 337 57.84 31.49 -7.37
C VAL A 337 56.96 30.92 -6.26
N ILE A 338 56.37 31.80 -5.45
CA ILE A 338 55.45 31.44 -4.37
C ILE A 338 54.03 31.83 -4.75
N GLU A 339 53.12 30.86 -4.69
CA GLU A 339 51.68 31.10 -4.82
C GLU A 339 51.12 31.58 -3.47
N VAL A 340 50.71 32.85 -3.41
CA VAL A 340 49.99 33.42 -2.27
C VAL A 340 48.50 33.44 -2.58
N VAL A 341 47.76 32.53 -1.95
CA VAL A 341 46.30 32.46 -2.03
C VAL A 341 45.68 33.28 -0.91
N THR A 342 45.08 34.41 -1.24
CA THR A 342 44.29 35.23 -0.31
C THR A 342 42.82 34.86 -0.42
N LEU A 343 42.24 34.39 0.69
CA LEU A 343 40.80 34.17 0.81
C LEU A 343 40.18 35.34 1.57
N THR A 344 39.31 36.10 0.91
CA THR A 344 38.58 37.21 1.53
C THR A 344 37.14 36.78 1.77
N ASP A 345 36.74 36.78 3.04
CA ASP A 345 35.35 36.54 3.42
C ASP A 345 34.49 37.73 3.01
N ARG A 346 33.44 37.47 2.20
CA ARG A 346 32.47 38.47 1.75
C ARG A 346 31.08 38.05 2.22
N PHE A 347 30.42 38.89 3.02
CA PHE A 347 29.01 38.65 3.38
C PHE A 347 28.10 39.17 2.28
N VAL A 348 27.31 38.28 1.68
CA VAL A 348 26.38 38.61 0.60
C VAL A 348 24.96 38.56 1.17
N ALA A 349 24.27 39.69 1.09
CA ALA A 349 22.84 39.77 1.38
C ALA A 349 22.06 39.25 0.17
N ALA A 350 21.07 38.39 0.40
CA ALA A 350 20.12 37.98 -0.61
C ALA A 350 18.70 38.06 -0.04
N ILE A 351 17.77 38.49 -0.86
CA ILE A 351 16.36 38.57 -0.48
C ILE A 351 15.63 37.54 -1.33
N ASN A 352 15.14 36.50 -0.65
CA ASN A 352 14.30 35.50 -1.29
C ASN A 352 12.84 35.90 -1.08
N ALA A 353 12.05 35.82 -2.13
CA ALA A 353 10.63 36.10 -2.09
C ALA A 353 9.85 34.99 -2.81
N ILE A 354 8.64 34.74 -2.32
CA ILE A 354 7.65 33.90 -3.01
C ILE A 354 6.51 34.82 -3.46
N ASP A 355 6.11 34.73 -4.74
CA ASP A 355 4.96 35.46 -5.24
C ASP A 355 3.65 34.86 -4.69
N PHE A 356 2.97 35.64 -3.85
CA PHE A 356 1.67 35.32 -3.25
C PHE A 356 0.52 36.05 -3.95
N THR A 357 0.79 36.73 -5.06
CA THR A 357 -0.22 37.39 -5.89
C THR A 357 -1.13 36.32 -6.51
N PRO A 358 -2.46 36.37 -6.30
CA PRO A 358 -3.37 35.43 -6.94
C PRO A 358 -3.24 35.49 -8.47
N GLY A 359 -2.86 34.38 -9.10
CA GLY A 359 -2.67 34.32 -10.54
C GLY A 359 -1.65 33.26 -10.98
N PRO A 360 -1.23 33.31 -12.25
CA PRO A 360 -0.34 32.29 -12.85
C PRO A 360 1.04 32.18 -12.20
N ARG A 361 1.51 33.25 -11.53
CA ARG A 361 2.81 33.32 -10.85
C ARG A 361 2.74 32.95 -9.37
N TYR A 362 1.56 32.56 -8.87
CA TYR A 362 1.42 32.21 -7.46
C TYR A 362 2.33 31.01 -7.11
N GLY A 363 3.24 31.24 -6.18
CA GLY A 363 4.27 30.27 -5.76
C GLY A 363 5.64 30.45 -6.43
N ASP A 364 5.78 31.39 -7.38
CA ASP A 364 7.07 31.62 -8.06
C ASP A 364 8.14 32.13 -7.08
N LEU A 365 9.37 31.62 -7.24
CA LEU A 365 10.52 32.03 -6.46
C LEU A 365 11.23 33.22 -7.12
N VAL A 366 11.36 34.32 -6.38
CA VAL A 366 12.07 35.52 -6.81
C VAL A 366 13.28 35.73 -5.92
N VAL A 367 14.46 35.90 -6.52
CA VAL A 367 15.70 36.19 -5.79
C VAL A 367 16.16 37.59 -6.17
N ILE A 368 16.22 38.49 -5.19
CA ILE A 368 16.72 39.85 -5.34
C ILE A 368 18.11 39.88 -4.70
N ARG A 369 19.13 40.26 -5.47
CA ARG A 369 20.54 40.32 -5.05
C ARG A 369 21.05 41.73 -5.09
#